data_AF-A0ABD1WFZ5-F1
#
_entry.id   AF-A0ABD1WFZ5-F1
#
_cell.length_a   1.000
_cell.length_b   1.000
_cell.length_c   1.000
_cell.angle_alpha   90.00
_cell.angle_beta   90.00
_cell.angle_gamma   90.00
#
_symmetry.space_group_name_H-M   'P 1'
#
loop_
_entity.id
_entity.type
_entity.pdbx_description
1 polymer ?
#
loop_
_entity_poly.entity_id
_entity_poly.type
_entity_poly.pdbx_seq_one_letter_code
_entity_poly.pdbx_strand_id
1 'polypeptide(L)'
;MEQIFKGTKEFKQEVFEKVQLELNQFWMLIYNANVKQLVDVRGHEYFSYLGQRTQMGEVGSKEGKTLQNAAKVDAETKIISTQRQGEGKKEEIKVRTDVKVYENQKEAEVAEASAELAKKKGVTSGRVRASKTVALRDAKLQRDAEKMNALTQTEKMKAVFLSKAKVEYETKNFLLGWLLEMYHNLNIINVFIKTKKVVEAYLHEKETEAHAQNAAAEATMYVHQQIVDGELYAKKNEAQGLIAITEAQGIYLRTLLDALGGNYAALRDYLIISGGIFQEMTKINAEAVCGVYRMLPPLFKTFNEQTGMLPPAWIGTLPDSSRSTTD
;
A
#
# COMPACT_ATOMS: atom_id res chain seq x y z
N MET A 1 16.43 30.81 -27.10
CA MET A 1 15.36 29.81 -27.30
C MET A 1 15.90 28.40 -27.45
N GLU A 2 16.95 28.13 -28.25
CA GLU A 2 17.55 26.78 -28.36
C GLU A 2 18.23 26.27 -27.07
N GLN A 3 18.72 27.16 -26.20
CA GLN A 3 19.34 26.77 -24.91
C GLN A 3 18.35 26.18 -23.90
N ILE A 4 17.04 26.42 -24.06
CA ILE A 4 15.98 25.84 -23.20
C ILE A 4 15.91 24.31 -23.36
N PHE A 5 16.45 23.77 -24.46
CA PHE A 5 16.33 22.37 -24.86
C PHE A 5 17.63 21.56 -24.81
N LYS A 6 18.75 22.14 -24.33
CA LYS A 6 20.00 21.36 -24.12
C LYS A 6 19.92 20.40 -22.94
N GLY A 7 18.94 20.57 -22.04
CA GLY A 7 18.59 19.59 -21.03
C GLY A 7 17.51 20.10 -20.09
N THR A 8 16.44 19.32 -19.89
CA THR A 8 15.33 19.65 -18.98
C THR A 8 15.79 19.90 -17.54
N LYS A 9 16.96 19.37 -17.16
CA LYS A 9 17.56 19.56 -15.83
C LYS A 9 18.16 20.95 -15.64
N GLU A 10 18.90 21.46 -16.62
CA GLU A 10 19.57 22.77 -16.56
C GLU A 10 18.53 23.90 -16.57
N PHE A 11 17.53 23.79 -17.46
CA PHE A 11 16.42 24.74 -17.49
C PHE A 11 15.62 24.75 -16.18
N LYS A 12 15.34 23.57 -15.62
CA LYS A 12 14.65 23.46 -14.33
C LYS A 12 15.45 24.15 -13.22
N GLN A 13 16.77 23.97 -13.19
CA GLN A 13 17.62 24.56 -12.17
C GLN A 13 17.68 26.09 -12.28
N GLU A 14 17.82 26.63 -13.49
CA GLU A 14 17.88 28.08 -13.71
C GLU A 14 16.54 28.78 -13.37
N VAL A 15 15.41 28.15 -13.74
CA VAL A 15 14.08 28.66 -13.37
C VAL A 15 13.87 28.57 -11.86
N PHE A 16 14.30 27.47 -11.23
CA PHE A 16 14.17 27.28 -9.80
C PHE A 16 14.95 28.35 -9.02
N GLU A 17 16.19 28.64 -9.41
CA GLU A 17 17.02 29.66 -8.76
C GLU A 17 16.40 31.07 -8.87
N LYS A 18 15.89 31.45 -10.05
CA LYS A 18 15.25 32.77 -10.25
C LYS A 18 13.94 32.92 -9.46
N VAL A 19 13.09 31.89 -9.47
CA VAL A 19 11.81 31.94 -8.75
C VAL A 19 12.02 31.88 -7.24
N GLN A 20 13.01 31.12 -6.76
CA GLN A 20 13.34 31.06 -5.34
C GLN A 20 13.82 32.42 -4.80
N LEU A 21 14.54 33.21 -5.61
CA LEU A 21 14.95 34.57 -5.23
C LEU A 21 13.77 35.51 -4.98
N GLU A 22 12.71 35.44 -5.81
CA GLU A 22 11.49 36.22 -5.61
C GLU A 22 10.68 35.71 -4.40
N LEU A 23 10.57 34.40 -4.22
CA LEU A 23 9.83 33.79 -3.12
C LEU A 23 10.49 33.99 -1.74
N ASN A 24 11.82 34.17 -1.70
CA ASN A 24 12.53 34.50 -0.46
C ASN A 24 12.07 35.84 0.15
N GLN A 25 11.60 36.80 -0.66
CA GLN A 25 11.02 38.05 -0.15
C GLN A 25 9.74 37.79 0.67
N PHE A 26 9.04 36.70 0.34
CA PHE A 26 7.83 36.25 1.01
C PHE A 26 8.07 35.06 1.96
N TRP A 27 9.33 34.73 2.26
CA TRP A 27 9.73 33.65 3.16
C TRP A 27 9.20 32.26 2.75
N MET A 28 9.01 32.02 1.45
CA MET A 28 8.52 30.74 0.91
C MET A 28 9.67 29.94 0.26
N LEU A 29 9.72 28.64 0.54
CA LEU A 29 10.74 27.71 0.01
C LEU A 29 10.09 26.70 -0.95
N ILE A 30 10.59 26.63 -2.18
CA ILE A 30 10.19 25.58 -3.12
C ILE A 30 10.95 24.30 -2.75
N TYR A 31 10.21 23.26 -2.36
CA TYR A 31 10.82 21.97 -2.02
C TYR A 31 11.00 21.07 -3.26
N ASN A 32 10.06 21.15 -4.20
CA ASN A 32 10.11 20.40 -5.45
C ASN A 32 9.31 21.15 -6.53
N ALA A 33 9.87 21.24 -7.72
CA ALA A 33 9.18 21.77 -8.90
C ALA A 33 9.17 20.69 -9.99
N ASN A 34 8.08 20.58 -10.74
CA ASN A 34 8.03 19.68 -11.89
C ASN A 34 7.64 20.47 -13.13
N VAL A 35 8.43 20.36 -14.20
CA VAL A 35 8.15 21.05 -15.46
C VAL A 35 7.18 20.17 -16.23
N LYS A 36 5.94 20.64 -16.44
CA LYS A 36 4.99 19.96 -17.33
C LYS A 36 5.43 20.12 -18.79
N GLN A 37 4.97 19.22 -19.64
CA GLN A 37 5.29 19.19 -21.07
C GLN A 37 5.03 20.57 -21.71
N LEU A 38 6.01 21.10 -22.44
CA LEU A 38 5.80 22.26 -23.29
C LEU A 38 4.86 21.86 -24.42
N VAL A 39 3.70 22.48 -24.47
CA VAL A 39 2.70 22.29 -25.52
C VAL A 39 2.64 23.60 -26.32
N ASP A 40 2.67 23.47 -27.64
CA ASP A 40 2.50 24.61 -28.54
C ASP A 40 1.15 25.30 -28.28
N VAL A 41 1.15 26.63 -28.29
CA VAL A 41 -0.10 27.41 -28.28
C VAL A 41 -0.72 27.31 -29.67
N ARG A 42 -2.06 27.19 -29.74
CA ARG A 42 -2.81 26.99 -30.98
C ARG A 42 -2.46 28.07 -32.02
N GLY A 43 -1.75 27.67 -33.10
CA GLY A 43 -1.33 28.56 -34.19
C GLY A 43 0.19 28.62 -34.42
N HIS A 44 1.01 28.07 -33.54
CA HIS A 44 2.46 27.92 -33.74
C HIS A 44 2.85 26.45 -33.66
N GLU A 45 3.62 25.94 -34.64
CA GLU A 45 4.02 24.51 -34.76
C GLU A 45 5.51 24.29 -34.50
N TYR A 46 6.12 25.16 -33.69
CA TYR A 46 7.56 25.18 -33.50
C TYR A 46 8.07 23.92 -32.77
N PHE A 47 7.34 23.39 -31.78
CA PHE A 47 7.77 22.19 -31.05
C PHE A 47 7.56 20.91 -31.86
N SER A 48 6.55 20.87 -32.73
CA SER A 48 6.33 19.75 -33.67
C SER A 48 7.47 19.64 -34.68
N TYR A 49 7.89 20.76 -35.29
CA TYR A 49 8.96 20.78 -36.28
C TYR A 49 10.34 20.47 -35.67
N LEU A 50 10.59 20.94 -34.45
CA LEU A 50 11.82 20.65 -33.71
C LEU A 50 11.90 19.16 -33.32
N GLY A 51 10.79 18.57 -32.85
CA GLY A 51 10.72 17.13 -32.53
C GLY A 51 11.04 16.24 -33.73
N GLN A 52 10.60 16.64 -34.92
CA GLN A 52 10.88 15.91 -36.17
C GLN A 52 12.36 16.02 -36.59
N ARG A 53 12.99 17.20 -36.44
CA ARG A 53 14.44 17.36 -36.72
C ARG A 53 15.32 16.61 -35.72
N THR A 54 14.94 16.51 -34.45
CA THR A 54 15.72 15.76 -33.44
C THR A 54 15.60 14.24 -33.63
N GLN A 55 14.44 13.72 -34.04
CA GLN A 55 14.27 12.29 -34.35
C GLN A 55 15.04 11.84 -35.59
N MET A 56 15.24 12.72 -36.58
CA MET A 56 16.11 12.45 -37.73
C MET A 56 17.61 12.60 -37.41
N GLY A 57 17.96 13.38 -36.37
CA GLY A 57 19.36 13.63 -35.97
C GLY A 57 19.93 12.66 -34.92
N GLU A 58 19.10 11.96 -34.14
CA GLU A 58 19.52 11.03 -33.07
C GLU A 58 19.50 9.54 -33.49
N VAL A 59 20.02 9.20 -34.67
CA VAL A 59 20.27 7.80 -35.06
C VAL A 59 21.56 7.24 -34.40
N GLY A 60 22.34 8.08 -33.73
CA GLY A 60 23.67 7.71 -33.22
C GLY A 60 23.79 7.32 -31.74
N SER A 61 22.78 7.48 -30.90
CA SER A 61 22.95 7.15 -29.46
C SER A 61 21.61 7.03 -28.73
N LYS A 62 21.23 5.80 -28.38
CA LYS A 62 20.40 5.43 -27.21
C LYS A 62 20.20 3.91 -27.21
N GLU A 63 21.23 3.24 -26.69
CA GLU A 63 21.18 1.89 -26.15
C GLU A 63 20.09 1.81 -25.06
N GLY A 64 19.29 0.73 -25.06
CA GLY A 64 18.44 0.40 -23.89
C GLY A 64 17.04 -0.11 -24.19
N LYS A 65 16.49 0.11 -25.41
CA LYS A 65 15.23 -0.53 -25.86
C LYS A 65 15.37 -1.31 -27.16
N THR A 66 16.60 -1.54 -27.60
CA THR A 66 16.95 -2.25 -28.83
C THR A 66 17.14 -3.76 -28.64
N LEU A 67 17.34 -4.30 -27.43
CA LEU A 67 17.67 -5.73 -27.31
C LEU A 67 16.51 -6.69 -27.62
N GLN A 68 15.27 -6.38 -27.20
CA GLN A 68 14.13 -7.28 -27.49
C GLN A 68 13.54 -7.08 -28.90
N ASN A 69 13.55 -5.85 -29.43
CA ASN A 69 13.07 -5.58 -30.77
C ASN A 69 14.12 -5.85 -31.86
N ALA A 70 15.42 -5.64 -31.62
CA ALA A 70 16.46 -6.07 -32.55
C ALA A 70 16.55 -7.59 -32.60
N ALA A 71 16.38 -8.32 -31.49
CA ALA A 71 16.39 -9.79 -31.53
C ALA A 71 15.21 -10.37 -32.33
N LYS A 72 14.02 -9.77 -32.27
CA LYS A 72 12.87 -10.18 -33.10
C LYS A 72 13.03 -9.77 -34.56
N VAL A 73 13.50 -8.55 -34.83
CA VAL A 73 13.73 -8.07 -36.20
C VAL A 73 14.90 -8.79 -36.85
N ASP A 74 15.99 -9.08 -36.15
CA ASP A 74 17.11 -9.88 -36.66
C ASP A 74 16.73 -11.34 -36.84
N ALA A 75 15.93 -11.92 -35.93
CA ALA A 75 15.41 -13.28 -36.11
C ALA A 75 14.49 -13.36 -37.33
N GLU A 76 13.53 -12.44 -37.47
CA GLU A 76 12.61 -12.39 -38.63
C GLU A 76 13.34 -12.08 -39.93
N THR A 77 14.33 -11.17 -39.92
CA THR A 77 15.15 -10.83 -41.10
C THR A 77 16.07 -11.99 -41.47
N LYS A 78 16.63 -12.72 -40.50
CA LYS A 78 17.43 -13.93 -40.72
C LYS A 78 16.57 -15.10 -41.22
N ILE A 79 15.34 -15.25 -40.73
CA ILE A 79 14.40 -16.27 -41.23
C ILE A 79 13.99 -15.96 -42.68
N ILE A 80 13.61 -14.71 -42.99
CA ILE A 80 13.19 -14.31 -44.35
C ILE A 80 14.34 -14.45 -45.36
N SER A 81 15.55 -14.05 -44.99
CA SER A 81 16.74 -14.22 -45.84
C SER A 81 17.10 -15.70 -46.05
N THR A 82 17.03 -16.52 -44.99
CA THR A 82 17.28 -17.97 -45.11
C THR A 82 16.20 -18.64 -45.96
N GLN A 83 14.94 -18.21 -45.84
CA GLN A 83 13.82 -18.74 -46.62
C GLN A 83 13.93 -18.36 -48.10
N ARG A 84 14.22 -17.09 -48.43
CA ARG A 84 14.48 -16.65 -49.81
C ARG A 84 15.70 -17.34 -50.42
N GLN A 85 16.74 -17.59 -49.64
CA GLN A 85 17.92 -18.32 -50.10
C GLN A 85 17.61 -19.81 -50.33
N GLY A 86 16.72 -20.40 -49.51
CA GLY A 86 16.21 -21.77 -49.71
C GLY A 86 15.34 -21.90 -50.96
N GLU A 87 14.44 -20.94 -51.20
CA GLU A 87 13.61 -20.85 -52.41
C GLU A 87 14.49 -20.66 -53.65
N GLY A 88 15.44 -19.71 -53.62
CA GLY A 88 16.40 -19.50 -54.72
C GLY A 88 17.21 -20.75 -55.07
N LYS A 89 17.73 -21.48 -54.06
CA LYS A 89 18.43 -22.75 -54.28
C LYS A 89 17.50 -23.84 -54.84
N LYS A 90 16.22 -23.84 -54.45
CA LYS A 90 15.22 -24.79 -54.96
C LYS A 90 14.89 -24.52 -56.43
N GLU A 91 14.72 -23.25 -56.79
CA GLU A 91 14.56 -22.83 -58.19
C GLU A 91 15.80 -23.19 -59.03
N GLU A 92 17.00 -22.89 -58.52
CA GLU A 92 18.27 -23.15 -59.21
C GLU A 92 18.48 -24.65 -59.46
N ILE A 93 18.20 -25.50 -58.46
CA ILE A 93 18.25 -26.95 -58.61
C ILE A 93 17.23 -27.41 -59.66
N LYS A 94 16.00 -26.89 -59.63
CA LYS A 94 14.95 -27.26 -60.59
C LYS A 94 15.35 -26.91 -62.03
N VAL A 95 15.82 -25.69 -62.26
CA VAL A 95 16.34 -25.25 -63.58
C VAL A 95 17.52 -26.11 -64.01
N ARG A 96 18.47 -26.40 -63.11
CA ARG A 96 19.62 -27.25 -63.42
C ARG A 96 19.21 -28.70 -63.71
N THR A 97 18.19 -29.23 -63.04
CA THR A 97 17.62 -30.54 -63.34
C THR A 97 16.94 -30.54 -64.71
N ASP A 98 16.16 -29.52 -65.03
CA ASP A 98 15.48 -29.39 -66.32
C ASP A 98 16.50 -29.24 -67.47
N VAL A 99 17.57 -28.46 -67.28
CA VAL A 99 18.69 -28.36 -68.23
C VAL A 99 19.37 -29.72 -68.43
N LYS A 100 19.67 -30.45 -67.34
CA LYS A 100 20.24 -31.80 -67.47
C LYS A 100 19.32 -32.81 -68.14
N VAL A 101 18.00 -32.72 -67.91
CA VAL A 101 17.03 -33.57 -68.62
C VAL A 101 17.02 -33.23 -70.10
N TYR A 102 17.09 -31.95 -70.45
CA TYR A 102 17.16 -31.49 -71.83
C TYR A 102 18.47 -31.89 -72.52
N GLU A 103 19.61 -31.76 -71.85
CA GLU A 103 20.92 -32.24 -72.33
C GLU A 103 20.89 -33.75 -72.54
N ASN A 104 20.40 -34.53 -71.57
CA ASN A 104 20.26 -35.98 -71.72
C ASN A 104 19.28 -36.37 -72.83
N GLN A 105 18.20 -35.61 -73.04
CA GLN A 105 17.27 -35.80 -74.16
C GLN A 105 17.95 -35.49 -75.49
N LYS A 106 18.72 -34.40 -75.57
CA LYS A 106 19.46 -34.03 -76.77
C LYS A 106 20.59 -35.02 -77.07
N GLU A 107 21.30 -35.49 -76.07
CA GLU A 107 22.29 -36.56 -76.22
C GLU A 107 21.62 -37.89 -76.63
N ALA A 108 20.45 -38.22 -76.09
CA ALA A 108 19.68 -39.38 -76.52
C ALA A 108 19.21 -39.24 -77.98
N GLU A 109 18.69 -38.07 -78.39
CA GLU A 109 18.31 -37.77 -79.76
C GLU A 109 19.51 -37.79 -80.71
N VAL A 110 20.68 -37.28 -80.31
CA VAL A 110 21.92 -37.33 -81.09
C VAL A 110 22.45 -38.76 -81.17
N ALA A 111 22.34 -39.56 -80.10
CA ALA A 111 22.68 -40.98 -80.10
C ALA A 111 21.71 -41.78 -80.99
N GLU A 112 20.43 -41.44 -81.00
CA GLU A 112 19.41 -42.09 -81.82
C GLU A 112 19.57 -41.71 -83.29
N ALA A 113 19.80 -40.42 -83.59
CA ALA A 113 20.11 -39.93 -84.93
C ALA A 113 21.44 -40.49 -85.46
N SER A 114 22.47 -40.61 -84.63
CA SER A 114 23.73 -41.26 -85.02
C SER A 114 23.59 -42.79 -85.15
N ALA A 115 22.71 -43.43 -84.37
CA ALA A 115 22.35 -44.83 -84.55
C ALA A 115 21.55 -45.06 -85.84
N GLU A 116 20.65 -44.15 -86.23
CA GLU A 116 19.94 -44.19 -87.51
C GLU A 116 20.88 -43.95 -88.70
N LEU A 117 21.82 -43.01 -88.58
CA LEU A 117 22.86 -42.77 -89.57
C LEU A 117 23.80 -43.97 -89.72
N ALA A 118 24.13 -44.66 -88.62
CA ALA A 118 24.89 -45.90 -88.63
C ALA A 118 24.10 -47.10 -89.20
N LYS A 119 22.77 -47.16 -88.95
CA LYS A 119 21.86 -48.15 -89.55
C LYS A 119 21.73 -47.95 -91.07
N LYS A 120 21.85 -46.70 -91.53
CA LYS A 120 21.86 -46.31 -92.95
C LYS A 120 23.24 -46.48 -93.62
N LYS A 121 24.34 -46.57 -92.84
CA LYS A 121 25.73 -46.70 -93.33
C LYS A 121 26.35 -48.11 -93.23
N GLY A 122 25.64 -49.17 -92.88
CA GLY A 122 26.25 -50.50 -92.97
C GLY A 122 25.33 -51.70 -92.73
N VAL A 123 25.24 -52.57 -93.74
CA VAL A 123 24.90 -54.00 -93.57
C VAL A 123 25.81 -54.55 -92.47
N THR A 124 25.26 -54.92 -91.32
CA THR A 124 26.02 -55.55 -90.25
C THR A 124 25.25 -56.68 -89.58
N SER A 125 26.00 -57.77 -89.37
CA SER A 125 25.63 -59.12 -88.96
C SER A 125 24.97 -59.20 -87.57
N GLY A 126 24.09 -60.19 -87.36
CA GLY A 126 23.16 -60.32 -86.22
C GLY A 126 23.79 -60.26 -84.82
N ARG A 127 25.10 -60.52 -84.69
CA ARG A 127 25.86 -60.43 -83.43
C ARG A 127 25.96 -58.99 -82.89
N VAL A 128 26.05 -57.98 -83.77
CA VAL A 128 26.10 -56.56 -83.37
C VAL A 128 24.74 -56.07 -82.89
N ARG A 129 23.65 -56.55 -83.49
CA ARG A 129 22.28 -56.23 -83.04
C ARG A 129 21.98 -56.81 -81.66
N ALA A 130 22.35 -58.07 -81.42
CA ALA A 130 22.21 -58.71 -80.12
C ALA A 130 22.99 -57.98 -79.01
N SER A 131 24.25 -57.61 -79.28
CA SER A 131 25.07 -56.83 -78.34
C SER A 131 24.47 -55.45 -78.04
N LYS A 132 23.98 -54.73 -79.05
CA LYS A 132 23.29 -53.44 -78.85
C LYS A 132 21.99 -53.58 -78.06
N THR A 133 21.21 -54.65 -78.27
CA THR A 133 19.99 -54.90 -77.48
C THR A 133 20.26 -55.23 -76.02
N VAL A 134 21.38 -55.90 -75.72
CA VAL A 134 21.81 -56.17 -74.34
C VAL A 134 22.25 -54.87 -73.68
N ALA A 135 23.11 -54.08 -74.33
CA ALA A 135 23.55 -52.78 -73.81
C ALA A 135 22.39 -51.80 -73.54
N LEU A 136 21.35 -51.79 -74.39
CA LEU A 136 20.16 -50.96 -74.16
C LEU A 136 19.32 -51.44 -72.95
N ARG A 137 19.23 -52.75 -72.72
CA ARG A 137 18.55 -53.31 -71.54
C ARG A 137 19.34 -53.03 -70.27
N ASP A 138 20.65 -53.17 -70.31
CA ASP A 138 21.53 -52.89 -69.16
C ASP A 138 21.50 -51.39 -68.81
N ALA A 139 21.56 -50.50 -69.81
CA ALA A 139 21.42 -49.06 -69.59
C ALA A 139 20.05 -48.67 -69.02
N LYS A 140 18.96 -49.34 -69.44
CA LYS A 140 17.62 -49.13 -68.90
C LYS A 140 17.52 -49.61 -67.45
N LEU A 141 18.01 -50.82 -67.17
CA LEU A 141 18.08 -51.37 -65.81
C LEU A 141 18.90 -50.47 -64.87
N GLN A 142 20.01 -49.91 -65.36
CA GLN A 142 20.83 -49.00 -64.58
C GLN A 142 20.13 -47.67 -64.29
N ARG A 143 19.45 -47.07 -65.28
CA ARG A 143 18.60 -45.88 -65.06
C ARG A 143 17.47 -46.14 -64.07
N ASP A 144 16.81 -47.28 -64.18
CA ASP A 144 15.73 -47.66 -63.27
C ASP A 144 16.27 -47.90 -61.84
N ALA A 145 17.44 -48.52 -61.70
CA ALA A 145 18.12 -48.69 -60.42
C ALA A 145 18.53 -47.34 -59.80
N GLU A 146 19.09 -46.42 -60.58
CA GLU A 146 19.43 -45.06 -60.14
C GLU A 146 18.21 -44.25 -59.72
N LYS A 147 17.10 -44.37 -60.47
CA LYS A 147 15.82 -43.73 -60.12
C LYS A 147 15.25 -44.29 -58.83
N MET A 148 15.28 -45.61 -58.63
CA MET A 148 14.83 -46.24 -57.40
C MET A 148 15.72 -45.87 -56.21
N ASN A 149 17.04 -45.78 -56.40
CA ASN A 149 17.97 -45.32 -55.38
C ASN A 149 17.72 -43.85 -55.00
N ALA A 150 17.47 -42.98 -55.98
CA ALA A 150 17.13 -41.58 -55.74
C ALA A 150 15.81 -41.45 -54.97
N LEU A 151 14.76 -42.18 -55.36
CA LEU A 151 13.48 -42.19 -54.64
C LEU A 151 13.66 -42.66 -53.19
N THR A 152 14.37 -43.77 -52.98
CA THR A 152 14.66 -44.30 -51.64
C THR A 152 15.42 -43.29 -50.79
N GLN A 153 16.40 -42.57 -51.35
CA GLN A 153 17.12 -41.52 -50.63
C GLN A 153 16.20 -40.35 -50.27
N THR A 154 15.31 -39.92 -51.16
CA THR A 154 14.36 -38.84 -50.85
C THR A 154 13.36 -39.23 -49.78
N GLU A 155 12.88 -40.47 -49.78
CA GLU A 155 12.00 -41.00 -48.74
C GLU A 155 12.71 -41.12 -47.40
N LYS A 156 13.95 -41.61 -47.39
CA LYS A 156 14.80 -41.60 -46.19
C LYS A 156 15.00 -40.19 -45.65
N MET A 157 15.33 -39.21 -46.51
CA MET A 157 15.48 -37.82 -46.09
C MET A 157 14.17 -37.25 -45.55
N LYS A 158 13.04 -37.48 -46.21
CA LYS A 158 11.71 -37.04 -45.72
C LYS A 158 11.40 -37.66 -44.37
N ALA A 159 11.62 -38.96 -44.19
CA ALA A 159 11.39 -39.64 -42.92
C ALA A 159 12.27 -39.07 -41.80
N VAL A 160 13.56 -38.81 -42.09
CA VAL A 160 14.49 -38.19 -41.13
C VAL A 160 14.06 -36.77 -40.76
N PHE A 161 13.71 -35.92 -41.73
CA PHE A 161 13.27 -34.56 -41.46
C PHE A 161 11.92 -34.50 -40.74
N LEU A 162 10.96 -35.35 -41.12
CA LEU A 162 9.66 -35.43 -40.45
C LEU A 162 9.82 -35.93 -39.02
N SER A 163 10.65 -36.95 -38.79
CA SER A 163 10.97 -37.44 -37.45
C SER A 163 11.63 -36.35 -36.61
N LYS A 164 12.65 -35.66 -37.15
CA LYS A 164 13.32 -34.56 -36.47
C LYS A 164 12.37 -33.42 -36.12
N ALA A 165 11.54 -32.98 -37.07
CA ALA A 165 10.55 -31.92 -36.85
C ALA A 165 9.51 -32.33 -35.80
N LYS A 166 9.08 -33.61 -35.80
CA LYS A 166 8.15 -34.14 -34.80
C LYS A 166 8.78 -34.16 -33.42
N VAL A 167 10.01 -34.65 -33.28
CA VAL A 167 10.75 -34.66 -32.02
C VAL A 167 10.96 -33.23 -31.51
N GLU A 168 11.36 -32.29 -32.37
CA GLU A 168 11.51 -30.86 -32.01
C GLU A 168 10.19 -30.22 -31.56
N TYR A 169 9.08 -30.55 -32.23
CA TYR A 169 7.76 -30.09 -31.84
C TYR A 169 7.33 -30.66 -30.49
N GLU A 170 7.50 -31.96 -30.28
CA GLU A 170 7.19 -32.63 -29.02
C GLU A 170 8.04 -32.10 -27.86
N THR A 171 9.35 -31.89 -28.07
CA THR A 171 10.22 -31.27 -27.05
C THR A 171 9.79 -29.85 -26.74
N LYS A 172 9.44 -29.02 -27.74
CA LYS A 172 8.94 -27.67 -27.50
C LYS A 172 7.65 -27.67 -26.69
N ASN A 173 6.70 -28.54 -27.02
CA ASN A 173 5.44 -28.66 -26.29
C ASN A 173 5.67 -29.12 -24.85
N PHE A 174 6.57 -30.09 -24.65
CA PHE A 174 6.95 -30.55 -23.31
C PHE A 174 7.57 -29.42 -22.48
N LEU A 175 8.52 -28.67 -23.04
CA LEU A 175 9.15 -27.53 -22.38
C LEU A 175 8.14 -26.43 -22.06
N LEU A 176 7.19 -26.16 -22.96
CA LEU A 176 6.14 -25.16 -22.74
C LEU A 176 5.21 -25.57 -21.59
N GLY A 177 4.82 -26.84 -21.51
CA GLY A 177 4.05 -27.39 -20.40
C GLY A 177 4.78 -27.25 -19.08
N TRP A 178 6.06 -27.62 -19.05
CA TRP A 178 6.90 -27.51 -17.85
C TRP A 178 7.07 -26.06 -17.38
N LEU A 179 7.28 -25.11 -18.32
CA LEU A 179 7.33 -23.69 -18.01
C LEU A 179 6.02 -23.19 -17.42
N LEU A 180 4.87 -23.56 -18.00
CA LEU A 180 3.55 -23.16 -17.50
C LEU A 180 3.33 -23.63 -16.06
N GLU A 181 3.65 -24.89 -15.74
CA GLU A 181 3.57 -25.41 -14.37
C GLU A 181 4.52 -24.68 -13.42
N MET A 182 5.75 -24.39 -13.86
CA MET A 182 6.71 -23.63 -13.07
C MET A 182 6.20 -22.21 -12.75
N TYR A 183 5.67 -21.50 -13.75
CA TYR A 183 5.07 -20.18 -13.56
C TYR A 183 3.86 -20.22 -12.62
N HIS A 184 3.01 -21.24 -12.73
CA HIS A 184 1.87 -21.43 -11.84
C HIS A 184 2.31 -21.63 -10.39
N ASN A 185 3.27 -22.52 -10.15
CA ASN A 185 3.83 -22.77 -8.82
C ASN A 185 4.49 -21.51 -8.24
N LEU A 186 5.24 -20.76 -9.04
CA LEU A 186 5.86 -19.51 -8.60
C LEU A 186 4.81 -18.47 -8.17
N ASN A 187 3.71 -18.36 -8.92
CA ASN A 187 2.61 -17.48 -8.57
C ASN A 187 1.91 -17.90 -7.28
N ILE A 188 1.67 -19.21 -7.08
CA ILE A 188 1.11 -19.74 -5.83
C ILE A 188 2.02 -19.38 -4.65
N ILE A 189 3.33 -19.62 -4.77
CA ILE A 189 4.31 -19.31 -3.73
C ILE A 189 4.31 -17.81 -3.41
N ASN A 190 4.27 -16.95 -4.43
CA ASN A 190 4.21 -15.50 -4.23
C ASN A 190 2.94 -15.05 -3.50
N VAL A 191 1.78 -15.62 -3.84
CA VAL A 191 0.52 -15.34 -3.15
C VAL A 191 0.58 -15.83 -1.70
N PHE A 192 1.14 -17.01 -1.46
CA PHE A 192 1.32 -17.56 -0.11
C PHE A 192 2.21 -16.67 0.75
N ILE A 193 3.37 -16.24 0.24
CA ILE A 193 4.30 -15.35 0.96
C ILE A 193 3.63 -14.02 1.30
N LYS A 194 2.87 -13.43 0.35
CA LYS A 194 2.14 -12.18 0.61
C LYS A 194 1.10 -12.35 1.71
N THR A 195 0.30 -13.40 1.62
CA THR A 195 -0.76 -13.68 2.59
C THR A 195 -0.17 -13.93 3.97
N LYS A 196 0.91 -14.72 4.05
CA LYS A 196 1.63 -14.98 5.32
C LYS A 196 2.10 -13.69 5.98
N LYS A 197 2.72 -12.78 5.22
CA LYS A 197 3.17 -11.47 5.74
C LYS A 197 2.02 -10.61 6.27
N VAL A 198 0.86 -10.62 5.60
CA VAL A 198 -0.33 -9.87 6.04
C VAL A 198 -0.87 -10.46 7.34
N VAL A 199 -0.94 -11.78 7.46
CA VAL A 199 -1.40 -12.46 8.68
C VAL A 199 -0.45 -12.20 9.85
N GLU A 200 0.86 -12.29 9.62
CA GLU A 200 1.88 -11.99 10.64
C GLU A 200 1.81 -10.52 11.10
N ALA A 201 1.62 -9.58 10.18
CA ALA A 201 1.44 -8.17 10.51
C ALA A 201 0.18 -7.92 11.36
N TYR A 202 -0.94 -8.55 11.00
CA TYR A 202 -2.18 -8.46 11.76
C TYR A 202 -2.07 -9.07 13.17
N LEU A 203 -1.39 -10.22 13.28
CA LEU A 203 -1.15 -10.85 14.59
C LEU A 203 -0.31 -9.94 15.48
N HIS A 204 0.78 -9.40 14.95
CA HIS A 204 1.66 -8.50 15.69
C HIS A 204 0.93 -7.23 16.13
N GLU A 205 0.10 -6.63 15.27
CA GLU A 205 -0.74 -5.48 15.63
C GLU A 205 -1.67 -5.84 16.81
N LYS A 206 -2.38 -6.97 16.73
CA LYS A 206 -3.27 -7.42 17.80
C LYS A 206 -2.55 -7.74 19.12
N GLU A 207 -1.36 -8.33 19.05
CA GLU A 207 -0.53 -8.56 20.24
C GLU A 207 -0.09 -7.23 20.87
N THR A 208 0.35 -6.26 20.06
CA THR A 208 0.75 -4.94 20.58
C THR A 208 -0.42 -4.17 21.19
N GLU A 209 -1.62 -4.24 20.60
CA GLU A 209 -2.83 -3.65 21.18
C GLU A 209 -3.18 -4.29 22.54
N ALA A 210 -3.14 -5.62 22.62
CA ALA A 210 -3.43 -6.35 23.86
C ALA A 210 -2.39 -6.02 24.95
N HIS A 211 -1.10 -5.96 24.59
CA HIS A 211 -0.04 -5.55 25.52
C HIS A 211 -0.22 -4.10 25.99
N ALA A 212 -0.60 -3.19 25.09
CA ALA A 212 -0.87 -1.80 25.46
C ALA A 212 -2.08 -1.68 26.41
N GLN A 213 -3.14 -2.45 26.17
CA GLN A 213 -4.31 -2.50 27.05
C GLN A 213 -3.96 -3.08 28.42
N ASN A 214 -3.18 -4.17 28.47
CA ASN A 214 -2.74 -4.75 29.74
C ASN A 214 -1.83 -3.79 30.52
N ALA A 215 -0.86 -3.16 29.86
CA ALA A 215 0.01 -2.17 30.49
C ALA A 215 -0.77 -0.95 31.00
N ALA A 216 -1.79 -0.51 30.26
CA ALA A 216 -2.69 0.55 30.72
C ALA A 216 -3.51 0.11 31.94
N ALA A 217 -4.06 -1.10 31.92
CA ALA A 217 -4.81 -1.65 33.05
C ALA A 217 -3.93 -1.79 34.30
N GLU A 218 -2.72 -2.34 34.16
CA GLU A 218 -1.73 -2.44 35.23
C GLU A 218 -1.34 -1.06 35.79
N ALA A 219 -1.13 -0.05 34.92
CA ALA A 219 -0.85 1.31 35.35
C ALA A 219 -2.04 1.91 36.13
N THR A 220 -3.27 1.72 35.68
CA THR A 220 -4.46 2.20 36.41
C THR A 220 -4.62 1.50 37.75
N MET A 221 -4.36 0.19 37.83
CA MET A 221 -4.40 -0.57 39.07
C MET A 221 -3.34 -0.06 40.06
N TYR A 222 -2.12 0.20 39.57
CA TYR A 222 -1.03 0.73 40.39
C TYR A 222 -1.34 2.12 40.96
N VAL A 223 -1.88 3.03 40.13
CA VAL A 223 -2.33 4.35 40.59
C VAL A 223 -3.42 4.21 41.64
N HIS A 224 -4.42 3.34 41.41
CA HIS A 224 -5.51 3.15 42.35
C HIS A 224 -5.02 2.58 43.69
N GLN A 225 -4.08 1.63 43.64
CA GLN A 225 -3.45 1.10 44.84
C GLN A 225 -2.73 2.19 45.65
N GLN A 226 -1.93 3.06 45.00
CA GLN A 226 -1.28 4.16 45.70
C GLN A 226 -2.27 5.16 46.32
N ILE A 227 -3.39 5.44 45.63
CA ILE A 227 -4.43 6.32 46.17
C ILE A 227 -5.06 5.70 47.42
N VAL A 228 -5.45 4.42 47.35
CA VAL A 228 -6.06 3.71 48.49
C VAL A 228 -5.09 3.62 49.66
N ASP A 229 -3.82 3.29 49.41
CA ASP A 229 -2.78 3.23 50.45
C ASP A 229 -2.54 4.62 51.07
N GLY A 230 -2.54 5.67 50.25
CA GLY A 230 -2.44 7.06 50.69
C GLY A 230 -3.63 7.51 51.55
N GLU A 231 -4.85 7.18 51.13
CA GLU A 231 -6.08 7.46 51.88
C GLU A 231 -6.12 6.71 53.22
N LEU A 232 -5.70 5.44 53.22
CA LEU A 232 -5.62 4.63 54.43
C LEU A 232 -4.59 5.19 55.41
N TYR A 233 -3.42 5.62 54.90
CA TYR A 233 -2.40 6.29 55.71
C TYR A 233 -2.91 7.61 56.29
N ALA A 234 -3.59 8.43 55.48
CA ALA A 234 -4.19 9.68 55.93
C ALA A 234 -5.24 9.44 57.03
N LYS A 235 -6.17 8.51 56.82
CA LYS A 235 -7.22 8.15 57.80
C LYS A 235 -6.64 7.60 59.09
N LYS A 236 -5.58 6.79 59.00
CA LYS A 236 -4.87 6.29 60.19
C LYS A 236 -4.26 7.43 60.99
N ASN A 237 -3.61 8.39 60.34
CA ASN A 237 -3.03 9.55 61.00
C ASN A 237 -4.10 10.49 61.59
N GLU A 238 -5.21 10.71 60.89
CA GLU A 238 -6.36 11.45 61.42
C GLU A 238 -6.91 10.79 62.69
N ALA A 239 -7.10 9.46 62.67
CA ALA A 239 -7.57 8.71 63.83
C ALA A 239 -6.58 8.77 65.00
N GLN A 240 -5.28 8.66 64.73
CA GLN A 240 -4.24 8.83 65.75
C GLN A 240 -4.23 10.26 66.32
N GLY A 241 -4.42 11.28 65.49
CA GLY A 241 -4.55 12.67 65.92
C GLY A 241 -5.76 12.88 66.83
N LEU A 242 -6.91 12.29 66.49
CA LEU A 242 -8.10 12.33 67.33
C LEU A 242 -7.87 11.63 68.68
N ILE A 243 -7.24 10.45 68.68
CA ILE A 243 -6.89 9.75 69.91
C ILE A 243 -6.00 10.65 70.78
N ALA A 244 -4.95 11.23 70.22
CA ALA A 244 -4.05 12.13 70.95
C ALA A 244 -4.78 13.36 71.53
N ILE A 245 -5.73 13.94 70.79
CA ILE A 245 -6.56 15.05 71.29
C ILE A 245 -7.45 14.56 72.45
N THR A 246 -8.12 13.42 72.31
CA THR A 246 -8.99 12.88 73.37
C THR A 246 -8.20 12.49 74.62
N GLU A 247 -7.00 11.93 74.45
CA GLU A 247 -6.08 11.64 75.55
C GLU A 247 -5.62 12.93 76.21
N ALA A 248 -5.24 13.96 75.45
CA ALA A 248 -4.86 15.26 75.98
C ALA A 248 -6.00 15.94 76.74
N GLN A 249 -7.23 15.88 76.22
CA GLN A 249 -8.44 16.37 76.91
C GLN A 249 -8.70 15.60 78.20
N GLY A 250 -8.56 14.27 78.18
CA GLY A 250 -8.72 13.42 79.36
C GLY A 250 -7.67 13.70 80.43
N ILE A 251 -6.40 13.87 80.03
CA ILE A 251 -5.30 14.27 80.93
C ILE A 251 -5.59 15.64 81.52
N TYR A 252 -5.95 16.63 80.69
CA TYR A 252 -6.27 17.99 81.13
C TYR A 252 -7.40 18.01 82.17
N LEU A 253 -8.51 17.32 81.88
CA LEU A 253 -9.64 17.19 82.80
C LEU A 253 -9.24 16.50 84.11
N ARG A 254 -8.41 15.46 84.04
CA ARG A 254 -7.91 14.76 85.24
C ARG A 254 -7.01 15.66 86.07
N THR A 255 -6.08 16.37 85.46
CA THR A 255 -5.18 17.31 86.15
C THR A 255 -5.95 18.44 86.83
N LEU A 256 -6.99 18.99 86.19
CA LEU A 256 -7.88 19.98 86.80
C LEU A 256 -8.67 19.39 87.98
N LEU A 257 -9.22 18.19 87.82
CA LEU A 257 -9.96 17.51 88.89
C LEU A 257 -9.07 17.27 90.12
N ASP A 258 -7.84 16.80 89.90
CA ASP A 258 -6.85 16.57 90.95
C ASP A 258 -6.46 17.88 91.65
N ALA A 259 -6.23 18.95 90.89
CA ALA A 259 -5.91 20.28 91.44
C ALA A 259 -7.06 20.89 92.28
N LEU A 260 -8.31 20.54 91.96
CA LEU A 260 -9.51 20.93 92.70
C LEU A 260 -9.83 19.95 93.86
N GLY A 261 -8.94 19.02 94.18
CA GLY A 261 -9.11 18.06 95.26
C GLY A 261 -10.21 17.02 95.02
N GLY A 262 -10.51 16.71 93.76
CA GLY A 262 -11.57 15.76 93.39
C GLY A 262 -12.99 16.36 93.40
N ASN A 263 -13.14 17.68 93.60
CA ASN A 263 -14.45 18.32 93.64
C ASN A 263 -15.05 18.49 92.24
N TYR A 264 -15.91 17.55 91.86
CA TYR A 264 -16.61 17.56 90.57
C TYR A 264 -17.46 18.81 90.32
N ALA A 265 -18.11 19.37 91.34
CA ALA A 265 -18.97 20.54 91.19
C ALA A 265 -18.17 21.77 90.75
N ALA A 266 -17.01 21.99 91.39
CA ALA A 266 -16.11 23.09 91.03
C ALA A 266 -15.54 22.95 89.62
N LEU A 267 -15.19 21.72 89.20
CA LEU A 267 -14.70 21.46 87.85
C LEU A 267 -15.78 21.75 86.80
N ARG A 268 -17.00 21.26 87.02
CA ARG A 268 -18.14 21.51 86.14
C ARG A 268 -18.39 23.00 85.99
N ASP A 269 -18.45 23.74 87.09
CA ASP A 269 -18.73 25.18 87.06
C ASP A 269 -17.61 25.94 86.33
N TYR A 270 -16.34 25.57 86.54
CA TYR A 270 -15.21 26.12 85.77
C TYR A 270 -15.33 25.84 84.27
N LEU A 271 -15.70 24.62 83.86
CA LEU A 271 -15.89 24.26 82.44
C LEU A 271 -17.05 25.02 81.81
N ILE A 272 -18.16 25.22 82.53
CA ILE A 272 -19.31 25.99 82.04
C ILE A 272 -18.93 27.47 81.86
N ILE A 273 -18.15 28.04 82.78
CA ILE A 273 -17.72 29.43 82.72
C ILE A 273 -16.67 29.63 81.61
N SER A 274 -15.61 28.81 81.60
CA SER A 274 -14.52 28.90 80.62
C SER A 274 -14.93 28.53 79.20
N GLY A 275 -15.87 27.58 79.07
CA GLY A 275 -16.49 27.21 77.79
C GLY A 275 -17.47 28.23 77.25
N GLY A 276 -17.76 29.33 77.99
CA GLY A 276 -18.66 30.39 77.52
C GLY A 276 -20.14 29.97 77.41
N ILE A 277 -20.51 28.81 77.95
CA ILE A 277 -21.87 28.24 77.83
C ILE A 277 -22.93 29.22 78.33
N PHE A 278 -22.64 30.02 79.36
CA PHE A 278 -23.56 31.06 79.83
C PHE A 278 -23.80 32.16 78.78
N GLN A 279 -22.77 32.58 78.05
CA GLN A 279 -22.91 33.59 77.00
C GLN A 279 -23.71 33.02 75.82
N GLU A 280 -23.42 31.78 75.41
CA GLU A 280 -24.18 31.09 74.36
C GLU A 280 -25.64 30.90 74.76
N MET A 281 -25.92 30.45 75.98
CA MET A 281 -27.28 30.22 76.46
C MET A 281 -28.06 31.53 76.55
N THR A 282 -27.40 32.62 76.98
CA THR A 282 -28.00 33.97 76.97
C THR A 282 -28.31 34.42 75.55
N LYS A 283 -27.40 34.17 74.59
CA LYS A 283 -27.59 34.50 73.17
C LYS A 283 -28.75 33.71 72.55
N ILE A 284 -28.80 32.39 72.77
CA ILE A 284 -29.89 31.51 72.29
C ILE A 284 -31.23 31.97 72.87
N ASN A 285 -31.29 32.27 74.17
CA ASN A 285 -32.50 32.78 74.79
C ASN A 285 -32.92 34.14 74.22
N ALA A 286 -31.96 35.06 74.02
CA ALA A 286 -32.22 36.36 73.40
C ALA A 286 -32.72 36.21 71.96
N GLU A 287 -32.12 35.31 71.16
CA GLU A 287 -32.56 35.02 69.79
C GLU A 287 -33.96 34.42 69.75
N ALA A 288 -34.28 33.48 70.65
CA ALA A 288 -35.61 32.90 70.78
C ALA A 288 -36.66 33.96 71.13
N VAL A 289 -36.36 34.83 72.11
CA VAL A 289 -37.24 35.96 72.49
C VAL A 289 -37.40 36.93 71.31
N CYS A 290 -36.31 37.32 70.65
CA CYS A 290 -36.36 38.16 69.44
C CYS A 290 -37.20 37.52 68.33
N GLY A 291 -37.11 36.20 68.14
CA GLY A 291 -37.93 35.44 67.20
C GLY A 291 -39.42 35.53 67.50
N VAL A 292 -39.81 35.36 68.77
CA VAL A 292 -41.20 35.55 69.23
C VAL A 292 -41.66 36.98 68.93
N TYR A 293 -40.89 37.98 69.34
CA TYR A 293 -41.23 39.38 69.09
C TYR A 293 -41.32 39.76 67.61
N ARG A 294 -40.57 39.09 66.73
CA ARG A 294 -40.67 39.28 65.27
C ARG A 294 -41.93 38.66 64.67
N MET A 295 -42.47 37.59 65.25
CA MET A 295 -43.69 36.92 64.77
C MET A 295 -44.99 37.57 65.26
N LEU A 296 -44.94 38.29 66.39
CA LEU A 296 -46.12 38.93 66.97
C LEU A 296 -46.78 39.98 66.04
N PRO A 297 -46.06 40.92 65.38
CA PRO A 297 -46.69 41.92 64.51
C PRO A 297 -47.52 41.36 63.34
N PRO A 298 -47.02 40.41 62.52
CA PRO A 298 -47.84 39.83 61.46
C PRO A 298 -49.03 39.02 62.01
N LEU A 299 -48.90 38.35 63.16
CA LEU A 299 -50.03 37.67 63.82
C LEU A 299 -51.10 38.64 64.31
N PHE A 300 -50.71 39.80 64.85
CA PHE A 300 -51.68 40.83 65.21
C PHE A 300 -52.36 41.42 63.98
N LYS A 301 -51.62 41.56 62.87
CA LYS A 301 -52.20 42.02 61.61
C LYS A 301 -53.26 41.04 61.11
N THR A 302 -52.96 39.74 61.06
CA THR A 302 -53.95 38.73 60.62
C THR A 302 -55.14 38.62 61.56
N PHE A 303 -54.91 38.68 62.88
CA PHE A 303 -56.00 38.65 63.86
C PHE A 303 -56.92 39.87 63.74
N ASN A 304 -56.36 41.07 63.58
CA ASN A 304 -57.12 42.29 63.36
C ASN A 304 -57.89 42.26 62.04
N GLU A 305 -57.28 41.76 60.95
CA GLU A 305 -57.96 41.55 59.67
C GLU A 305 -59.15 40.57 59.77
N GLN A 306 -59.06 39.55 60.62
CA GLN A 306 -60.11 38.54 60.78
C GLN A 306 -61.23 38.92 61.77
N THR A 307 -60.90 39.67 62.82
CA THR A 307 -61.84 39.92 63.95
C THR A 307 -62.19 41.40 64.13
N GLY A 308 -61.46 42.33 63.50
CA GLY A 308 -61.58 43.76 63.72
C GLY A 308 -61.14 44.24 65.12
N MET A 309 -60.57 43.34 65.93
CA MET A 309 -60.10 43.66 67.28
C MET A 309 -58.63 44.06 67.26
N LEU A 310 -58.32 45.18 67.94
CA LEU A 310 -56.95 45.62 68.15
C LEU A 310 -56.26 44.80 69.24
N PRO A 311 -54.94 44.53 69.11
CA PRO A 311 -54.19 43.84 70.16
C PRO A 311 -54.20 44.66 71.47
N PRO A 312 -54.19 44.01 72.64
CA PRO A 312 -54.10 44.70 73.93
C PRO A 312 -52.86 45.59 74.00
N ALA A 313 -53.01 46.80 74.55
CA ALA A 313 -51.95 47.81 74.60
C ALA A 313 -50.66 47.37 75.32
N TRP A 314 -50.74 46.35 76.20
CA TRP A 314 -49.58 45.81 76.91
C TRP A 314 -48.75 44.82 76.08
N ILE A 315 -49.30 44.29 74.98
CA ILE A 315 -48.64 43.32 74.09
C ILE A 315 -47.97 44.01 72.90
N GLY A 316 -48.56 45.08 72.38
CA GLY A 316 -48.04 45.82 71.23
C GLY A 316 -49.10 46.69 70.56
N THR A 317 -48.67 47.57 69.66
CA THR A 317 -49.53 48.44 68.85
C THR A 317 -49.30 48.15 67.37
N LEU A 318 -50.38 48.13 66.57
CA LEU A 318 -50.25 48.03 65.12
C LEU A 318 -49.83 49.41 64.58
N PRO A 319 -48.89 49.50 63.64
CA PRO A 319 -48.57 50.76 62.99
C PRO A 319 -49.79 51.25 62.20
N ASP A 320 -50.29 52.44 62.54
CA ASP A 320 -51.39 53.09 61.83
C ASP A 320 -51.04 53.25 60.34
N SER A 321 -51.91 52.75 59.47
CA SER A 321 -51.80 52.91 58.01
C SER A 321 -52.00 54.35 57.52
N SER A 322 -52.16 55.33 58.43
CA SER A 322 -52.41 56.74 58.13
C SER A 322 -51.22 57.68 58.39
N ARG A 323 -50.01 57.17 58.69
CA ARG A 323 -48.78 58.00 58.64
C ARG A 323 -47.95 57.65 57.42
N SER A 324 -48.35 58.19 56.29
CA SER A 324 -47.43 58.42 55.17
C SER A 324 -46.34 59.39 55.64
N THR A 325 -45.10 58.93 55.57
CA THR A 325 -43.85 59.71 55.44
C THR A 325 -44.03 61.21 55.20
N THR A 326 -43.66 62.00 56.20
CA THR A 326 -42.98 63.28 56.00
C THR A 326 -41.85 63.34 57.03
N ASP A 327 -40.66 63.59 56.50
CA ASP A 327 -39.31 63.68 57.10
C ASP A 327 -38.48 62.38 57.12
#